data_AF-A0A1E4IV08-F1
#
_entry.id   AF-A0A1E4IV08-F1
#
_cell.length_a   1.000
_cell.length_b   1.000
_cell.length_c   1.000
_cell.angle_alpha   90.00
_cell.angle_beta   90.00
_cell.angle_gamma   90.00
#
_symmetry.space_group_name_H-M   'P 1'
#
loop_
_entity.id
_entity.type
_entity.pdbx_description
1 polymer ?
#
loop_
_entity_poly.entity_id
_entity_poly.type
_entity_poly.pdbx_seq_one_letter_code
_entity_poly.pdbx_strand_id
1 'polypeptide(L)'
;MVSLACAIGASTASAAELELQGNRLVVSGTLDGSAIKEFTEHLGGGAVHTVVFEDSFGGTAEAAGAFADAIRSSGVQTEVRGQCMAACAYAFLAGKTHRFGYGLQVNGIMLPVAVRPTAAELAVRWRGDEAHKTLADFTPAPTPVTPAVATTAATATTVASAAPVDAGGPPPKDNWQPEHGVLFTASPSLFGRIYNTYYCDGTQGRDFSKCERLPDADPYKLGVLTP
;
A
#
# COMPACT_ATOMS: atom_id res chain seq x y z
N MET A 1 -45.89 -15.47 -10.84
CA MET A 1 -44.71 -14.60 -10.98
C MET A 1 -43.97 -14.62 -9.66
N VAL A 2 -42.84 -15.33 -9.58
CA VAL A 2 -42.00 -15.35 -8.39
C VAL A 2 -40.96 -14.26 -8.57
N SER A 3 -41.07 -13.18 -7.79
CA SER A 3 -40.06 -12.12 -7.75
C SER A 3 -38.85 -12.63 -6.98
N LEU A 4 -37.75 -12.85 -7.69
CA LEU A 4 -36.45 -13.15 -7.11
C LEU A 4 -35.82 -11.82 -6.68
N ALA A 5 -35.89 -11.51 -5.38
CA ALA A 5 -35.19 -10.36 -4.81
C ALA A 5 -33.69 -10.70 -4.72
N CYS A 6 -32.88 -10.11 -5.61
CA CYS A 6 -31.43 -10.09 -5.46
C CYS A 6 -31.07 -9.22 -4.24
N ALA A 7 -30.64 -9.86 -3.15
CA ALA A 7 -29.95 -9.17 -2.08
C ALA A 7 -28.58 -8.73 -2.61
N ILE A 8 -28.43 -7.44 -2.89
CA ILE A 8 -27.15 -6.82 -3.19
C ILE A 8 -26.40 -6.76 -1.85
N GLY A 9 -25.56 -7.77 -1.59
CA GLY A 9 -24.66 -7.76 -0.45
C GLY A 9 -23.69 -6.59 -0.60
N ALA A 10 -23.79 -5.60 0.28
CA ALA A 10 -22.73 -4.63 0.44
C ALA A 10 -21.46 -5.40 0.86
N SER A 11 -20.46 -5.43 0.00
CA SER A 11 -19.13 -5.93 0.33
C SER A 11 -18.56 -5.02 1.42
N THR A 12 -18.81 -5.37 2.69
CA THR A 12 -17.97 -4.89 3.78
C THR A 12 -16.58 -5.37 3.46
N ALA A 13 -15.65 -4.44 3.22
CA ALA A 13 -14.26 -4.80 3.06
C ALA A 13 -13.85 -5.57 4.33
N SER A 14 -13.62 -6.88 4.20
CA SER A 14 -13.17 -7.70 5.31
C SER A 14 -11.75 -7.26 5.69
N ALA A 15 -11.41 -7.46 6.97
CA ALA A 15 -10.02 -7.39 7.41
C ALA A 15 -9.16 -8.39 6.60
N ALA A 16 -7.85 -8.23 6.63
CA ALA A 16 -6.96 -9.12 5.90
C ALA A 16 -7.16 -10.57 6.33
N GLU A 17 -7.46 -11.45 5.37
CA GLU A 17 -7.57 -12.89 5.57
C GLU A 17 -6.30 -13.57 5.05
N LEU A 18 -5.81 -14.56 5.79
CA LEU A 18 -4.57 -15.28 5.49
C LEU A 18 -4.88 -16.76 5.25
N GLU A 19 -4.47 -17.27 4.09
CA GLU A 19 -4.63 -18.67 3.73
C GLU A 19 -3.30 -19.27 3.28
N LEU A 20 -2.83 -20.31 3.98
CA LEU A 20 -1.61 -21.03 3.61
C LEU A 20 -1.92 -22.12 2.56
N GLN A 21 -1.46 -21.92 1.34
CA GLN A 21 -1.59 -22.83 0.21
C GLN A 21 -0.21 -23.41 -0.17
N GLY A 22 0.19 -24.45 0.55
CA GLY A 22 1.51 -25.08 0.36
C GLY A 22 2.63 -24.10 0.68
N ASN A 23 3.40 -23.68 -0.33
CA ASN A 23 4.47 -22.69 -0.19
C ASN A 23 4.02 -21.24 -0.46
N ARG A 24 2.72 -21.01 -0.61
CA ARG A 24 2.13 -19.70 -0.89
C ARG A 24 1.30 -19.25 0.31
N LEU A 25 1.47 -18.01 0.72
CA LEU A 25 0.55 -17.37 1.66
C LEU A 25 -0.35 -16.42 0.86
N VAL A 26 -1.62 -16.76 0.75
CA VAL A 26 -2.63 -15.92 0.09
C VAL A 26 -3.15 -14.91 1.10
N VAL A 27 -3.18 -13.64 0.69
CA VAL A 27 -3.64 -12.49 1.47
C VAL A 27 -4.74 -11.81 0.69
N SER A 28 -5.95 -11.79 1.25
CA SER A 28 -7.11 -11.14 0.64
C SER A 28 -7.72 -10.12 1.60
N GLY A 29 -8.58 -9.23 1.08
CA GLY A 29 -9.23 -8.22 1.91
C GLY A 29 -8.31 -7.04 2.27
N THR A 30 -8.62 -6.36 3.38
CA THR A 30 -8.03 -5.06 3.73
C THR A 30 -6.77 -5.20 4.57
N LEU A 31 -5.64 -4.64 4.13
CA LEU A 31 -4.42 -4.54 4.95
C LEU A 31 -4.55 -3.43 6.00
N ASP A 32 -5.40 -3.64 7.00
CA ASP A 32 -5.63 -2.71 8.12
C ASP A 32 -4.61 -2.87 9.26
N GLY A 33 -3.67 -3.81 9.12
CA GLY A 33 -2.63 -4.11 10.12
C GLY A 33 -3.04 -5.12 11.19
N SER A 34 -4.32 -5.51 11.29
CA SER A 34 -4.78 -6.46 12.32
C SER A 34 -4.16 -7.85 12.17
N ALA A 35 -3.90 -8.29 10.93
CA ALA A 35 -3.32 -9.59 10.62
C ALA A 35 -1.77 -9.62 10.63
N ILE A 36 -1.09 -8.50 10.95
CA ILE A 36 0.38 -8.40 10.76
C ILE A 36 1.18 -9.42 11.59
N LYS A 37 0.69 -9.73 12.80
CA LYS A 37 1.35 -10.68 13.68
C LYS A 37 1.34 -12.08 13.10
N GLU A 38 0.16 -12.58 12.72
CA GLU A 38 -0.02 -13.90 12.11
C GLU A 38 0.71 -13.98 10.76
N PHE A 39 0.65 -12.93 9.95
CA PHE A 39 1.41 -12.83 8.71
C PHE A 39 2.91 -13.00 8.95
N THR A 40 3.47 -12.31 9.95
CA THR A 40 4.89 -12.41 10.30
C THR A 40 5.25 -13.81 10.80
N GLU A 41 4.38 -14.45 11.57
CA GLU A 41 4.58 -15.83 12.05
C GLU A 41 4.63 -16.83 10.87
N HIS A 42 3.74 -16.70 9.89
CA HIS A 42 3.77 -17.53 8.67
C HIS A 42 5.07 -17.37 7.88
N LEU A 43 5.56 -16.13 7.72
CA LEU A 43 6.79 -15.86 6.98
C LEU A 43 8.04 -16.30 7.77
N GLY A 44 8.04 -16.15 9.10
CA GLY A 44 9.14 -16.55 9.98
C GLY A 44 9.43 -18.04 9.99
N GLY A 45 8.44 -18.87 9.64
CA GLY A 45 8.62 -20.33 9.50
C GLY A 45 9.46 -20.77 8.30
N GLY A 46 9.73 -19.88 7.33
CA GLY A 46 10.57 -20.17 6.16
C GLY A 46 9.97 -21.10 5.10
N ALA A 47 8.77 -21.64 5.34
CA ALA A 47 8.06 -22.50 4.37
C ALA A 47 7.38 -21.71 3.24
N VAL A 48 7.06 -20.44 3.50
CA VAL A 48 6.44 -19.55 2.50
C VAL A 48 7.52 -19.01 1.57
N HIS A 49 7.34 -19.22 0.27
CA HIS A 49 8.22 -18.70 -0.77
C HIS A 49 7.57 -17.55 -1.56
N THR A 50 6.24 -17.45 -1.52
CA THR A 50 5.50 -16.42 -2.25
C THR A 50 4.32 -15.94 -1.43
N VAL A 51 4.20 -14.62 -1.27
CA VAL A 51 2.99 -13.96 -0.79
C VAL A 51 2.14 -13.61 -2.01
N VAL A 52 0.90 -14.10 -2.05
CA VAL A 52 -0.05 -13.84 -3.13
C VAL A 52 -1.10 -12.86 -2.60
N PHE A 53 -1.12 -11.64 -3.09
CA PHE A 53 -2.19 -10.70 -2.83
C PHE A 53 -3.35 -10.96 -3.79
N GLU A 54 -4.48 -11.40 -3.26
CA GLU A 54 -5.67 -11.74 -4.04
C GLU A 54 -6.82 -10.79 -3.67
N ASP A 55 -7.20 -9.91 -4.60
CA ASP A 55 -8.24 -8.91 -4.41
C ASP A 55 -8.12 -8.19 -3.04
N SER A 56 -6.95 -7.58 -2.85
CA SER A 56 -6.54 -6.97 -1.59
C SER A 56 -6.51 -5.45 -1.71
N PHE A 57 -7.13 -4.75 -0.76
CA PHE A 57 -7.49 -3.34 -0.91
C PHE A 57 -7.08 -2.50 0.29
N GLY A 58 -6.93 -1.19 0.06
CA GLY A 58 -6.94 -0.20 1.13
C GLY A 58 -5.78 -0.35 2.12
N GLY A 59 -6.05 -0.08 3.39
CA GLY A 59 -5.06 0.00 4.46
C GLY A 59 -4.45 1.39 4.64
N THR A 60 -3.68 1.54 5.72
CA THR A 60 -2.93 2.78 6.01
C THR A 60 -1.49 2.66 5.51
N ALA A 61 -0.78 3.79 5.43
CA ALA A 61 0.65 3.80 5.09
C ALA A 61 1.48 2.99 6.11
N GLU A 62 1.11 3.04 7.39
CA GLU A 62 1.76 2.29 8.47
C GLU A 62 1.57 0.78 8.30
N ALA A 63 0.34 0.34 7.98
CA ALA A 63 0.09 -1.06 7.69
C ALA A 63 0.90 -1.52 6.47
N ALA A 64 0.92 -0.72 5.40
CA ALA A 64 1.73 -0.98 4.21
C ALA A 64 3.21 -1.19 4.57
N GLY A 65 3.76 -0.31 5.41
CA GLY A 65 5.13 -0.37 5.90
C GLY A 65 5.40 -1.65 6.68
N ALA A 66 4.53 -2.00 7.62
CA ALA A 66 4.68 -3.19 8.44
C ALA A 66 4.68 -4.49 7.62
N PHE A 67 3.73 -4.65 6.69
CA PHE A 67 3.71 -5.81 5.78
C PHE A 67 4.96 -5.81 4.87
N ALA A 68 5.36 -4.65 4.35
CA ALA A 68 6.56 -4.51 3.52
C ALA A 68 7.86 -4.87 4.27
N ASP A 69 7.98 -4.51 5.56
CA ASP A 69 9.11 -4.88 6.42
C ASP A 69 9.19 -6.40 6.61
N ALA A 70 8.06 -7.05 6.89
CA ALA A 70 7.99 -8.50 7.06
C ALA A 70 8.35 -9.26 5.77
N ILE A 71 7.86 -8.79 4.61
CA ILE A 71 8.15 -9.38 3.30
C ILE A 71 9.64 -9.25 2.96
N ARG A 72 10.25 -8.08 3.16
CA ARG A 72 11.69 -7.90 2.93
C ARG A 72 12.53 -8.77 3.85
N SER A 73 12.19 -8.81 5.13
CA SER A 73 12.93 -9.56 6.15
C SER A 73 12.93 -11.06 5.86
N SER A 74 11.85 -11.58 5.28
CA SER A 74 11.73 -12.99 4.87
C SER A 74 12.32 -13.28 3.49
N GLY A 75 12.46 -12.28 2.62
CA GLY A 75 13.02 -12.45 1.27
C GLY A 75 12.11 -13.22 0.30
N VAL A 76 10.80 -13.26 0.57
CA VAL A 76 9.81 -13.95 -0.26
C VAL A 76 9.52 -13.20 -1.56
N GLN A 77 8.96 -13.89 -2.53
CA GLN A 77 8.41 -13.29 -3.75
C GLN A 77 7.00 -12.76 -3.50
N THR A 78 6.53 -11.83 -4.32
CA THR A 78 5.16 -11.33 -4.27
C THR A 78 4.46 -11.53 -5.61
N GLU A 79 3.17 -11.88 -5.55
CA GLU A 79 2.32 -12.11 -6.72
C GLU A 79 0.99 -11.39 -6.50
N VAL A 80 0.44 -10.74 -7.53
CA VAL A 80 -0.91 -10.16 -7.48
C VAL A 80 -1.87 -10.95 -8.35
N ARG A 81 -3.02 -11.32 -7.79
CA ARG A 81 -4.16 -11.92 -8.49
C ARG A 81 -5.38 -11.01 -8.31
N GLY A 82 -5.99 -10.60 -9.41
CA GLY A 82 -7.05 -9.61 -9.34
C GLY A 82 -6.46 -8.23 -8.99
N GLN A 83 -7.02 -7.56 -7.99
CA GLN A 83 -6.64 -6.19 -7.64
C GLN A 83 -5.77 -6.11 -6.38
N CYS A 84 -4.81 -5.20 -6.38
CA CYS A 84 -3.97 -4.90 -5.22
C CYS A 84 -3.78 -3.39 -5.10
N MET A 85 -4.49 -2.78 -4.15
CA MET A 85 -4.67 -1.33 -4.09
C MET A 85 -4.13 -0.75 -2.79
N ALA A 86 -3.52 0.43 -2.86
CA ALA A 86 -3.03 1.17 -1.70
C ALA A 86 -1.97 0.43 -0.88
N ALA A 87 -2.24 0.03 0.37
CA ALA A 87 -1.25 -0.59 1.24
C ALA A 87 -0.76 -1.92 0.64
N CYS A 88 -1.65 -2.66 -0.01
CA CYS A 88 -1.30 -3.87 -0.74
C CYS A 88 -0.20 -3.61 -1.77
N ALA A 89 -0.29 -2.53 -2.55
CA ALA A 89 0.65 -2.28 -3.63
C ALA A 89 2.07 -2.01 -3.10
N TYR A 90 2.20 -1.30 -1.98
CA TYR A 90 3.50 -1.09 -1.34
C TYR A 90 4.04 -2.35 -0.65
N ALA A 91 3.18 -3.15 -0.04
CA ALA A 91 3.57 -4.46 0.48
C ALA A 91 4.05 -5.39 -0.65
N PHE A 92 3.38 -5.37 -1.80
CA PHE A 92 3.78 -6.11 -3.00
C PHE A 92 5.17 -5.72 -3.50
N LEU A 93 5.50 -4.42 -3.56
CA LEU A 93 6.82 -3.96 -4.02
C LEU A 93 7.97 -4.40 -3.11
N ALA A 94 7.70 -4.84 -1.88
CA ALA A 94 8.72 -5.32 -0.95
C ALA A 94 9.24 -6.73 -1.27
N GLY A 95 8.58 -7.45 -2.18
CA GLY A 95 9.00 -8.79 -2.59
C GLY A 95 10.36 -8.80 -3.27
N LYS A 96 11.12 -9.88 -3.09
CA LYS A 96 12.40 -10.08 -3.79
C LYS A 96 12.23 -10.05 -5.31
N THR A 97 11.11 -10.58 -5.77
CA THR A 97 10.60 -10.45 -7.14
C THR A 97 9.10 -10.25 -7.04
N HIS A 98 8.54 -9.44 -7.92
CA HIS A 98 7.15 -9.01 -7.86
C HIS A 98 6.52 -9.17 -9.24
N ARG A 99 5.44 -9.96 -9.34
CA ARG A 99 4.80 -10.33 -10.61
C ARG A 99 3.29 -10.29 -10.56
N PHE A 100 2.65 -10.20 -11.73
CA PHE A 100 1.23 -10.55 -11.84
C PHE A 100 1.04 -12.08 -11.92
N GLY A 101 -0.04 -12.56 -11.32
CA GLY A 101 -0.45 -13.95 -11.35
C GLY A 101 -0.90 -14.39 -12.75
N TYR A 102 -0.84 -15.70 -12.98
CA TYR A 102 -1.29 -16.31 -14.22
C TYR A 102 -2.83 -16.47 -14.23
N GLY A 103 -3.41 -16.56 -15.43
CA GLY A 103 -4.84 -16.78 -15.63
C GLY A 103 -5.52 -15.73 -16.51
N LEU A 104 -6.84 -15.88 -16.69
CA LEU A 104 -7.68 -15.07 -17.58
C LEU A 104 -8.29 -13.84 -16.90
N GLN A 105 -7.91 -13.56 -15.66
CA GLN A 105 -8.29 -12.35 -14.96
C GLN A 105 -7.39 -11.18 -15.35
N VAL A 106 -7.97 -9.99 -15.27
CA VAL A 106 -7.22 -8.72 -15.31
C VAL A 106 -6.58 -8.53 -13.94
N ASN A 107 -5.27 -8.34 -13.92
CA ASN A 107 -4.58 -7.98 -12.69
C ASN A 107 -4.33 -6.47 -12.67
N GLY A 108 -4.44 -5.86 -11.48
CA GLY A 108 -4.25 -4.42 -11.30
C GLY A 108 -3.49 -4.12 -10.02
N ILE A 109 -2.58 -3.13 -10.07
CA ILE A 109 -1.92 -2.55 -8.91
C ILE A 109 -2.09 -1.05 -8.89
N MET A 110 -2.58 -0.48 -7.78
CA MET A 110 -2.64 0.97 -7.59
C MET A 110 -1.65 1.39 -6.52
N LEU A 111 -0.66 2.17 -6.93
CA LEU A 111 0.35 2.77 -6.08
C LEU A 111 -0.04 4.21 -5.75
N PRO A 112 -0.48 4.50 -4.52
CA PRO A 112 -0.76 5.87 -4.11
C PRO A 112 0.45 6.77 -4.28
N VAL A 113 0.23 8.01 -4.70
CA VAL A 113 1.27 9.05 -4.80
C VAL A 113 0.77 10.32 -4.12
N ALA A 114 1.60 10.98 -3.32
CA ALA A 114 1.18 12.21 -2.65
C ALA A 114 0.93 13.37 -3.64
N VAL A 115 1.68 13.37 -4.74
CA VAL A 115 1.56 14.32 -5.85
C VAL A 115 1.74 13.60 -7.18
N ARG A 116 1.20 14.17 -8.26
CA ARG A 116 1.38 13.62 -9.61
C ARG A 116 2.87 13.52 -9.94
N PRO A 117 3.41 12.33 -10.21
CA PRO A 117 4.80 12.18 -10.57
C PRO A 117 5.04 12.69 -12.00
N THR A 118 6.20 13.31 -12.20
CA THR A 118 6.72 13.62 -13.53
C THR A 118 7.18 12.34 -14.23
N ALA A 119 7.32 12.39 -15.57
CA ALA A 119 7.82 11.25 -16.35
C ALA A 119 9.23 10.80 -15.91
N ALA A 120 10.08 11.74 -15.50
CA ALA A 120 11.43 11.45 -15.01
C ALA A 120 11.40 10.72 -13.65
N GLU A 121 10.50 11.13 -12.74
CA GLU A 121 10.36 10.48 -11.43
C GLU A 121 9.81 9.06 -11.57
N LEU A 122 8.79 8.86 -12.41
CA LEU A 122 8.21 7.54 -12.67
C LEU A 122 9.28 6.49 -13.01
N ALA A 123 10.29 6.87 -13.80
CA ALA A 123 11.32 5.97 -14.29
C ALA A 123 12.17 5.29 -13.21
N VAL A 124 12.24 5.87 -12.01
CA VAL A 124 13.10 5.40 -10.91
C VAL A 124 12.33 5.09 -9.63
N ARG A 125 11.12 5.65 -9.47
CA ARG A 125 10.40 5.73 -8.19
C ARG A 125 10.19 4.40 -7.46
N TRP A 126 9.96 3.30 -8.19
CA TRP A 126 9.67 2.00 -7.59
C TRP A 126 10.76 0.94 -7.82
N ARG A 127 11.94 1.36 -8.27
CA ARG A 127 13.07 0.44 -8.43
C ARG A 127 13.80 0.26 -7.11
N GLY A 128 13.81 -0.96 -6.58
CA GLY A 128 14.57 -1.31 -5.38
C GLY A 128 14.16 -0.48 -4.16
N ASP A 129 15.14 0.04 -3.42
CA ASP A 129 14.93 0.80 -2.17
C ASP A 129 14.15 2.13 -2.36
N GLU A 130 13.97 2.62 -3.59
CA GLU A 130 13.20 3.84 -3.87
C GLU A 130 11.69 3.67 -3.57
N ALA A 131 11.18 2.43 -3.63
CA ALA A 131 9.79 2.15 -3.24
C ALA A 131 9.54 2.46 -1.75
N HIS A 132 10.52 2.20 -0.87
CA HIS A 132 10.45 2.53 0.56
C HIS A 132 10.48 4.02 0.81
N LYS A 133 11.32 4.74 0.09
CA LYS A 133 11.36 6.22 0.17
C LYS A 133 10.03 6.82 -0.27
N THR A 134 9.43 6.25 -1.31
CA THR A 134 8.13 6.68 -1.80
C THR A 134 7.01 6.45 -0.77
N LEU A 135 7.04 5.33 -0.04
CA LEU A 135 6.08 5.10 1.05
C LEU A 135 6.29 6.07 2.21
N ALA A 136 7.54 6.45 2.48
CA ALA A 136 7.87 7.42 3.54
C ALA A 136 7.32 8.82 3.26
N ASP A 137 7.00 9.18 2.00
CA ASP A 137 6.33 10.45 1.65
C ASP A 137 4.97 10.63 2.35
N PHE A 138 4.37 9.53 2.84
CA PHE A 138 3.08 9.53 3.53
C PHE A 138 3.20 9.51 5.06
N THR A 139 4.38 9.24 5.61
CA THR A 139 4.60 9.27 7.05
C THR A 139 5.02 10.68 7.48
N PRO A 140 4.35 11.30 8.46
CA PRO A 140 4.81 12.57 8.99
C PRO A 140 6.24 12.42 9.54
N ALA A 141 7.14 13.33 9.16
CA ALA A 141 8.45 13.38 9.79
C ALA A 141 8.29 13.57 11.31
N PRO A 142 9.05 12.84 12.16
CA PRO A 142 9.00 13.07 13.59
C PRO A 142 9.38 14.52 13.86
N THR A 143 8.46 15.27 14.47
CA THR A 143 8.72 16.64 14.91
C THR A 143 9.98 16.62 15.79
N PRO A 144 11.02 17.41 15.48
CA PRO A 144 12.18 17.48 16.35
C PRO A 144 11.74 18.01 17.71
N VAL A 145 11.71 17.14 18.70
CA VAL A 145 11.65 17.53 20.11
C VAL A 145 12.95 18.26 20.42
N THR A 146 12.91 19.59 20.33
CA THR A 146 13.98 20.44 20.86
C THR A 146 14.18 20.06 22.32
N PRO A 147 15.35 19.58 22.75
CA PRO A 147 15.58 19.29 24.15
C PRO A 147 15.46 20.60 24.92
N ALA A 148 14.47 20.70 25.80
CA ALA A 148 14.35 21.81 26.73
C ALA A 148 15.64 21.88 27.55
N VAL A 149 16.37 22.99 27.40
CA VAL A 149 17.56 23.29 28.22
C VAL A 149 17.09 23.44 29.66
N ALA A 150 17.33 22.42 30.47
CA ALA A 150 17.12 22.48 31.91
C ALA A 150 18.16 23.43 32.52
N THR A 151 17.77 24.68 32.76
CA THR A 151 18.55 25.60 33.59
C THR A 151 18.11 25.43 35.04
N THR A 152 19.06 25.03 35.87
CA THR A 152 18.92 24.86 37.32
C THR A 152 18.89 26.23 38.00
N ALA A 153 17.81 26.58 38.68
CA ALA A 153 17.83 27.54 39.79
C ALA A 153 16.61 27.34 40.70
N ALA A 154 16.86 27.14 41.98
CA ALA A 154 15.87 26.97 43.03
C ALA A 154 15.22 28.30 43.46
N THR A 155 13.93 28.26 43.81
CA THR A 155 13.32 28.63 45.12
C THR A 155 11.95 29.32 44.93
N ALA A 156 11.01 28.90 45.80
CA ALA A 156 9.78 29.58 46.25
C ALA A 156 8.44 29.28 45.56
N THR A 157 7.58 28.67 46.38
CA THR A 157 6.14 28.40 46.32
C THR A 157 5.28 29.53 45.74
N THR A 158 4.38 29.19 44.81
CA THR A 158 2.99 29.68 44.77
C THR A 158 2.15 28.83 43.81
N VAL A 159 0.97 28.43 44.27
CA VAL A 159 -0.04 27.69 43.52
C VAL A 159 -0.70 28.64 42.53
N ALA A 160 -0.61 28.36 41.23
CA ALA A 160 -1.41 29.01 40.21
C ALA A 160 -1.75 27.98 39.12
N SER A 161 -3.05 27.74 38.93
CA SER A 161 -3.61 26.95 37.83
C SER A 161 -3.04 27.42 36.49
N ALA A 162 -2.28 26.55 35.83
CA ALA A 162 -1.96 26.71 34.42
C ALA A 162 -3.01 25.97 33.60
N ALA A 163 -3.75 26.73 32.79
CA ALA A 163 -4.59 26.20 31.73
C ALA A 163 -3.77 25.24 30.83
N PRO A 164 -4.38 24.19 30.24
CA PRO A 164 -3.69 23.39 29.26
C PRO A 164 -3.35 24.31 28.09
N VAL A 165 -2.05 24.56 27.90
CA VAL A 165 -1.52 25.12 26.66
C VAL A 165 -1.83 24.12 25.58
N ASP A 166 -2.86 24.48 24.82
CA ASP A 166 -3.31 23.83 23.60
C ASP A 166 -2.13 23.78 22.63
N ALA A 167 -1.41 22.65 22.61
CA ALA A 167 -0.51 22.30 21.52
C ALA A 167 -1.34 21.86 20.31
N GLY A 168 -2.29 22.72 19.92
CA GLY A 168 -3.21 22.55 18.80
C GLY A 168 -2.57 23.03 17.51
N GLY A 169 -1.45 22.41 17.13
CA GLY A 169 -1.14 22.32 15.71
C GLY A 169 -2.04 21.22 15.13
N PRO A 170 -2.76 21.43 14.01
CA PRO A 170 -3.46 20.33 13.36
C PRO A 170 -2.45 19.20 13.10
N PRO A 171 -2.82 17.93 13.37
CA PRO A 171 -1.94 16.82 13.05
C PRO A 171 -1.50 16.96 11.58
N PRO A 172 -0.23 16.68 11.26
CA PRO A 172 0.26 16.74 9.89
C PRO A 172 -0.73 16.00 8.99
N LYS A 173 -1.25 16.71 8.00
CA LYS A 173 -2.32 16.23 7.13
C LYS A 173 -1.85 14.93 6.49
N ASP A 174 -2.52 13.83 6.81
CA ASP A 174 -2.28 12.55 6.16
C ASP A 174 -2.56 12.71 4.65
N ASN A 175 -1.50 12.61 3.86
CA ASN A 175 -1.58 12.74 2.40
C ASN A 175 -1.88 11.40 1.72
N TRP A 176 -2.12 10.34 2.49
CA TRP A 176 -2.47 9.02 1.98
C TRP A 176 -3.86 9.03 1.37
N GLN A 177 -3.92 8.92 0.06
CA GLN A 177 -5.16 8.83 -0.70
C GLN A 177 -5.17 7.54 -1.53
N PRO A 178 -5.91 6.50 -1.11
CA PRO A 178 -5.92 5.18 -1.77
C PRO A 178 -6.30 5.21 -3.27
N GLU A 179 -7.13 6.17 -3.67
CA GLU A 179 -7.65 6.31 -5.03
C GLU A 179 -6.81 7.27 -5.90
N HIS A 180 -5.85 7.99 -5.30
CA HIS A 180 -4.96 8.95 -5.98
C HIS A 180 -3.59 8.32 -6.17
N GLY A 181 -3.26 7.94 -7.41
CA GLY A 181 -2.17 7.01 -7.63
C GLY A 181 -1.84 6.75 -9.08
N VAL A 182 -0.88 5.85 -9.27
CA VAL A 182 -0.55 5.27 -10.56
C VAL A 182 -1.03 3.83 -10.58
N LEU A 183 -1.93 3.54 -11.52
CA LEU A 183 -2.51 2.22 -11.74
C LEU A 183 -1.76 1.49 -12.84
N PHE A 184 -1.31 0.28 -12.56
CA PHE A 184 -0.70 -0.64 -13.50
C PHE A 184 -1.65 -1.81 -13.72
N THR A 185 -2.01 -2.10 -14.96
CA THR A 185 -2.91 -3.20 -15.30
C THR A 185 -2.25 -4.19 -16.24
N ALA A 186 -2.65 -5.45 -16.14
CA ALA A 186 -2.27 -6.51 -17.06
C ALA A 186 -3.52 -7.29 -17.49
N SER A 187 -3.98 -7.04 -18.71
CA SER A 187 -5.14 -7.69 -19.29
C SER A 187 -4.73 -8.87 -20.16
N PRO A 188 -5.40 -10.03 -20.08
CA PRO A 188 -5.13 -11.16 -20.95
C PRO A 188 -5.52 -10.83 -22.40
N SER A 189 -4.77 -11.38 -23.35
CA SER A 189 -5.03 -11.28 -24.79
C SER A 189 -4.64 -12.60 -25.47
N LEU A 190 -4.99 -12.76 -26.75
CA LEU A 190 -4.60 -13.94 -27.55
C LEU A 190 -3.07 -14.07 -27.75
N PHE A 191 -2.31 -12.99 -27.53
CA PHE A 191 -0.86 -12.94 -27.78
C PHE A 191 -0.05 -12.69 -26.50
N GLY A 192 -0.61 -13.03 -25.34
CA GLY A 192 0.01 -12.78 -24.03
C GLY A 192 -0.76 -11.73 -23.24
N ARG A 193 -0.06 -10.88 -22.49
CA ARG A 193 -0.69 -9.84 -21.68
C ARG A 193 -0.42 -8.45 -22.25
N ILE A 194 -1.44 -7.61 -22.20
CA ILE A 194 -1.34 -6.20 -22.53
C ILE A 194 -1.20 -5.44 -21.22
N TYR A 195 -0.09 -4.73 -21.08
CA TYR A 195 0.22 -3.90 -19.92
C TYR A 195 -0.15 -2.46 -20.22
N ASN A 196 -0.92 -1.84 -19.33
CA ASN A 196 -1.22 -0.41 -19.41
C ASN A 196 -0.96 0.24 -18.07
N THR A 197 -0.63 1.52 -18.13
CA THR A 197 -0.41 2.34 -16.93
C THR A 197 -1.22 3.61 -17.02
N TYR A 198 -1.83 3.99 -15.91
CA TYR A 198 -2.73 5.12 -15.81
C TYR A 198 -2.39 5.95 -14.58
N TYR A 199 -2.64 7.25 -14.65
CA TYR A 199 -2.64 8.15 -13.51
C TYR A 199 -4.09 8.46 -13.13
N CYS A 200 -4.44 8.23 -11.87
CA CYS A 200 -5.73 8.55 -11.28
C CYS A 200 -5.52 9.70 -10.30
N ASP A 201 -6.22 10.82 -10.47
CA ASP A 201 -6.10 11.98 -9.57
C ASP A 201 -7.00 11.89 -8.32
N GLY A 202 -7.73 10.77 -8.17
CA GLY A 202 -8.63 10.49 -7.06
C GLY A 202 -10.06 11.00 -7.29
N THR A 203 -10.30 11.89 -8.25
CA THR A 203 -11.66 12.40 -8.55
C THR A 203 -12.57 11.35 -9.20
N GLN A 204 -11.98 10.28 -9.73
CA GLN A 204 -12.70 9.19 -10.39
C GLN A 204 -13.36 8.22 -9.40
N GLY A 205 -12.98 8.27 -8.12
CA GLY A 205 -13.30 7.23 -7.15
C GLY A 205 -12.81 5.86 -7.66
N ARG A 206 -13.69 4.86 -7.60
CA ARG A 206 -13.38 3.47 -7.98
C ARG A 206 -13.51 3.18 -9.48
N ASP A 207 -13.91 4.17 -10.28
CA ASP A 207 -14.04 4.02 -11.73
C ASP A 207 -12.71 4.33 -12.43
N PHE A 208 -11.79 3.37 -12.39
CA PHE A 208 -10.45 3.53 -12.94
C PHE A 208 -10.42 3.65 -14.48
N SER A 209 -11.54 3.41 -15.17
CA SER A 209 -11.63 3.62 -16.62
C SER A 209 -11.48 5.08 -17.02
N LYS A 210 -11.70 6.00 -16.08
CA LYS A 210 -11.58 7.46 -16.26
C LYS A 210 -10.18 7.99 -15.99
N CYS A 211 -9.23 7.15 -15.60
CA CYS A 211 -7.86 7.57 -15.33
C CYS A 211 -7.11 7.91 -16.62
N GLU A 212 -6.19 8.87 -16.53
CA GLU A 212 -5.39 9.31 -17.65
C GLU A 212 -4.35 8.24 -18.02
N ARG A 213 -4.36 7.77 -19.28
CA ARG A 213 -3.35 6.80 -19.72
C ARG A 213 -1.98 7.47 -19.83
N LEU A 214 -0.98 6.90 -19.15
CA LEU A 214 0.41 7.34 -19.23
C LEU A 214 1.12 6.61 -20.38
N PRO A 215 1.56 7.32 -21.44
CA PRO A 215 2.37 6.70 -22.49
C PRO A 215 3.76 6.33 -21.95
N ASP A 216 4.36 5.29 -22.52
CA ASP A 216 5.73 4.83 -22.23
C ASP A 216 6.01 4.41 -20.77
N ALA A 217 4.96 4.23 -19.96
CA ALA A 217 5.04 3.76 -18.59
C ALA A 217 4.88 2.23 -18.52
N ASP A 218 5.89 1.49 -18.95
CA ASP A 218 5.89 0.03 -18.87
C ASP A 218 6.22 -0.45 -17.42
N PRO A 219 5.39 -1.29 -16.78
CA PRO A 219 5.59 -1.69 -15.39
C PRO A 219 6.91 -2.39 -15.11
N TYR A 220 7.48 -3.12 -16.07
CA TYR A 220 8.81 -3.72 -15.94
C TYR A 220 9.90 -2.66 -15.97
N LYS A 221 9.79 -1.69 -16.89
CA LYS A 221 10.74 -0.56 -16.95
C LYS A 221 10.67 0.29 -15.69
N LEU A 222 9.49 0.46 -15.10
CA LEU A 222 9.31 1.29 -13.89
C LEU A 222 9.68 0.57 -12.59
N GLY A 223 10.08 -0.71 -12.65
CA GLY A 223 10.44 -1.49 -11.47
C GLY A 223 9.24 -1.95 -10.65
N VAL A 224 8.03 -1.87 -11.19
CA VAL A 224 6.81 -2.38 -10.54
C VAL A 224 6.65 -3.87 -10.77
N LEU A 225 7.17 -4.41 -11.88
CA LEU A 225 7.25 -5.84 -12.13
C LEU A 225 8.71 -6.26 -12.35
N THR A 226 9.07 -7.43 -11.86
CA THR A 226 10.37 -8.05 -12.14
C THR A 226 10.28 -8.89 -13.42
N PRO A 227 11.28 -8.81 -14.33
CA PRO A 227 11.38 -9.66 -15.51
C PRO A 227 11.45 -11.16 -15.20
#